data_AF-A0A6C0BT44-F1
#
_entry.id   AF-A0A6C0BT44-F1
#
_cell.length_a   1.000
_cell.length_b   1.000
_cell.length_c   1.000
_cell.angle_alpha   90.00
_cell.angle_beta   90.00
_cell.angle_gamma   90.00
#
_symmetry.space_group_name_H-M   'P 1'
#
loop_
_entity.id
_entity.type
_entity.pdbx_description
1 polymer ?
#
loop_
_entity_poly.entity_id
_entity_poly.type
_entity_poly.pdbx_seq_one_letter_code
_entity_poly.pdbx_strand_id
1 'polypeptide(L)'
;MRRCDTNVNVILLFVCILLFIVILLLVTNPQVITNPQTIDNNVTIRTDRQELPHPYMPPMVRTMNMDYQQVGILTRNDSGETILPLMGRELYRTGGKWNYYTMNDKNNMIRLPLQVNGKSGTSEYGCDQLYSNDSVYVDGYNASFIVKIYETNQMTYSPF
;
A
#
# COMPACT_ATOMS: atom_id res chain seq x y z
N MET A 1 -13.35 -33.70 -60.44
CA MET A 1 -14.53 -33.04 -59.84
C MET A 1 -14.28 -32.72 -58.36
N ARG A 2 -13.28 -31.89 -58.00
CA ARG A 2 -13.00 -31.37 -56.63
C ARG A 2 -12.11 -30.11 -56.62
N ARG A 3 -12.18 -29.24 -57.64
CA ARG A 3 -11.41 -27.97 -57.67
C ARG A 3 -12.23 -26.76 -57.20
N CYS A 4 -13.56 -26.89 -57.09
CA CYS A 4 -14.43 -25.80 -56.62
C CYS A 4 -14.55 -25.78 -55.09
N ASP A 5 -14.54 -26.95 -54.44
CA ASP A 5 -14.74 -27.06 -52.99
C ASP A 5 -13.60 -26.40 -52.19
N THR A 6 -12.36 -26.44 -52.70
CA THR A 6 -11.21 -25.82 -52.02
C THR A 6 -11.28 -24.30 -52.06
N ASN A 7 -11.70 -23.70 -53.18
CA ASN A 7 -11.84 -22.25 -53.29
C ASN A 7 -13.04 -21.74 -52.46
N VAL A 8 -14.15 -22.48 -52.44
CA VAL A 8 -15.31 -22.13 -51.61
C VAL A 8 -14.96 -22.19 -50.11
N ASN A 9 -14.21 -23.21 -49.68
CA ASN A 9 -13.75 -23.30 -48.29
C ASN A 9 -12.73 -22.21 -47.93
N VAL A 10 -11.82 -21.83 -48.84
CA VAL A 10 -10.88 -20.72 -48.62
C VAL A 10 -11.63 -19.37 -48.52
N ILE A 11 -12.65 -19.17 -49.35
CA ILE A 11 -13.52 -17.98 -49.28
C ILE A 11 -14.29 -17.95 -47.96
N LEU A 12 -14.84 -19.10 -47.52
CA LEU A 12 -15.54 -19.20 -46.23
C LEU A 12 -14.63 -18.84 -45.05
N LEU A 13 -13.37 -19.31 -45.05
CA LEU A 13 -12.40 -19.00 -44.00
C LEU A 13 -12.04 -17.50 -43.98
N PHE A 14 -11.86 -16.87 -45.15
CA PHE A 14 -11.61 -15.42 -45.23
C PHE A 14 -12.79 -14.60 -44.70
N VAL A 15 -14.02 -15.00 -45.00
CA VAL A 15 -15.24 -14.33 -44.48
C VAL A 15 -15.34 -14.51 -42.97
N CYS A 16 -15.03 -15.69 -42.43
CA CYS A 16 -14.99 -15.93 -40.98
C CYS A 16 -13.93 -15.09 -40.27
N ILE A 17 -12.74 -14.93 -40.86
CA ILE A 17 -11.66 -14.09 -40.30
C ILE A 17 -12.06 -12.61 -40.32
N LEU A 18 -12.68 -12.12 -41.40
CA LEU A 18 -13.16 -10.74 -41.46
C LEU A 18 -14.27 -10.48 -40.44
N LEU A 19 -15.21 -11.42 -40.26
CA LEU A 19 -16.23 -11.31 -39.22
C LEU A 19 -15.62 -11.30 -37.81
N PHE A 20 -14.62 -12.15 -37.56
CA PHE A 20 -13.93 -12.20 -36.27
C PHE A 20 -13.19 -10.89 -35.96
N ILE A 21 -12.50 -10.31 -36.95
CA ILE A 21 -11.82 -9.01 -36.81
C ILE A 21 -12.82 -7.88 -36.53
N VAL A 22 -13.97 -7.85 -37.22
CA VAL A 22 -15.03 -6.86 -36.99
C VAL A 22 -15.60 -6.99 -35.57
N ILE A 23 -15.84 -8.21 -35.09
CA ILE A 23 -16.29 -8.46 -33.72
C ILE A 23 -15.25 -7.99 -32.70
N LEU A 24 -13.96 -8.24 -32.96
CA LEU A 24 -12.86 -7.80 -32.10
C LEU A 24 -12.82 -6.26 -32.01
N LEU A 25 -12.97 -5.56 -33.14
CA LEU A 25 -13.02 -4.08 -33.20
C LEU A 25 -14.26 -3.49 -32.49
N LEU A 26 -15.39 -4.20 -32.50
CA LEU A 26 -16.59 -3.81 -31.73
C LEU A 26 -16.40 -4.01 -30.22
N VAL A 27 -15.66 -5.04 -29.79
CA VAL A 27 -15.41 -5.34 -28.38
C VAL A 27 -14.29 -4.47 -27.78
N THR A 28 -13.29 -4.04 -28.56
CA THR A 28 -12.21 -3.17 -28.08
C THR A 28 -12.56 -1.69 -27.98
N ASN A 29 -13.76 -1.27 -28.36
CA ASN A 29 -14.24 0.10 -28.15
C ASN A 29 -15.08 0.15 -26.86
N PRO A 30 -14.47 0.28 -25.67
CA PRO A 30 -15.25 0.61 -24.49
C PRO A 30 -15.83 2.01 -24.74
N GLN A 31 -17.13 2.08 -24.98
CA GLN A 31 -17.85 3.34 -24.85
C GLN A 31 -17.54 3.81 -23.42
N VAL A 32 -16.79 4.90 -23.30
CA VAL A 32 -16.63 5.60 -22.03
C VAL A 32 -18.05 6.02 -21.66
N ILE A 33 -18.63 5.31 -20.70
CA ILE A 33 -19.90 5.70 -20.10
C ILE A 33 -19.59 6.94 -19.26
N THR A 34 -19.57 8.12 -19.90
CA THR A 34 -19.83 9.35 -19.17
C THR A 34 -21.31 9.30 -18.85
N ASN A 35 -21.66 8.61 -17.76
CA ASN A 35 -22.88 8.92 -17.06
C ASN A 35 -22.84 10.44 -16.84
N PRO A 36 -23.83 11.21 -17.31
CA PRO A 36 -23.96 12.56 -16.81
C PRO A 36 -24.05 12.41 -15.29
N GLN A 37 -23.06 12.97 -14.59
CA GLN A 37 -23.24 13.27 -13.18
C GLN A 37 -24.48 14.17 -13.17
N THR A 38 -25.65 13.62 -12.83
CA THR A 38 -26.77 14.45 -12.43
C THR A 38 -26.20 15.27 -11.29
N ILE A 39 -26.05 16.58 -11.51
CA ILE A 39 -25.70 17.50 -10.44
C ILE A 39 -26.84 17.35 -9.46
N ASP A 40 -26.60 16.56 -8.42
CA ASP A 40 -27.49 16.47 -7.30
C ASP A 40 -27.40 17.87 -6.68
N ASN A 41 -28.36 18.74 -7.02
CA ASN A 41 -28.40 20.12 -6.51
C ASN A 41 -28.58 20.16 -4.97
N ASN A 42 -28.60 18.99 -4.34
CA ASN A 42 -28.45 18.80 -2.91
C ASN A 42 -26.98 18.75 -2.47
N VAL A 43 -26.02 19.28 -3.25
CA VAL A 43 -24.75 19.75 -2.67
C VAL A 43 -25.13 20.72 -1.57
N THR A 44 -25.35 20.18 -0.37
CA THR A 44 -25.01 20.83 0.87
C THR A 44 -23.54 21.04 0.68
N ILE A 45 -23.21 22.20 0.10
CA ILE A 45 -22.02 22.92 0.47
C ILE A 45 -22.18 22.89 1.97
N ARG A 46 -21.48 21.95 2.63
CA ARG A 46 -21.06 22.20 3.98
C ARG A 46 -20.25 23.45 3.77
N THR A 47 -20.93 24.59 3.86
CA THR A 47 -20.33 25.79 4.35
C THR A 47 -19.98 25.33 5.75
N ASP A 48 -18.83 24.67 5.82
CA ASP A 48 -17.98 24.70 6.97
C ASP A 48 -17.76 26.18 7.12
N ARG A 49 -18.72 26.84 7.77
CA ARG A 49 -18.49 28.11 8.43
C ARG A 49 -17.31 27.71 9.27
N GLN A 50 -16.11 28.11 8.86
CA GLN A 50 -14.96 28.11 9.73
C GLN A 50 -15.37 29.01 10.87
N GLU A 51 -16.07 28.42 11.83
CA GLU A 51 -16.36 28.99 13.11
C GLU A 51 -14.98 29.27 13.65
N LEU A 52 -14.66 30.58 13.70
CA LEU A 52 -13.36 31.03 14.20
C LEU A 52 -13.14 30.28 15.51
N PRO A 53 -12.04 29.52 15.62
CA PRO A 53 -11.83 28.69 16.77
C PRO A 53 -11.99 29.56 18.02
N HIS A 54 -12.95 29.21 18.88
CA HIS A 54 -13.19 29.91 20.14
C HIS A 54 -11.83 30.17 20.80
N PRO A 55 -11.53 31.40 21.26
CA PRO A 55 -10.19 31.76 21.74
C PRO A 55 -9.71 30.94 22.96
N TYR A 56 -10.58 30.08 23.50
CA TYR A 56 -10.30 29.17 24.61
C TYR A 56 -10.17 27.70 24.21
N MET A 57 -10.25 27.36 22.92
CA MET A 57 -9.95 25.98 22.53
C MET A 57 -8.45 25.73 22.71
N PRO A 58 -8.07 24.72 23.51
CA PRO A 58 -6.66 24.36 23.63
C PRO A 58 -6.16 23.94 22.24
N PRO A 59 -4.88 24.22 21.91
CA PRO A 59 -4.30 23.70 20.69
C PRO A 59 -4.50 22.19 20.65
N MET A 60 -4.98 21.67 19.52
CA MET A 60 -5.06 20.24 19.29
C MET A 60 -3.63 19.71 19.16
N VAL A 61 -2.98 19.47 20.29
CA VAL A 61 -1.67 18.84 20.33
C VAL A 61 -1.93 17.39 19.98
N ARG A 62 -1.72 17.04 18.71
CA ARG A 62 -1.49 15.64 18.36
C ARG A 62 -0.18 15.26 19.04
N THR A 63 -0.28 14.67 20.22
CA THR A 63 0.83 13.98 20.89
C THR A 63 1.15 12.74 20.05
N MET A 64 1.80 12.96 18.90
CA MET A 64 2.36 11.87 18.13
C MET A 64 3.62 11.43 18.88
N ASN A 65 3.64 10.17 19.31
CA ASN A 65 4.83 9.62 19.91
C ASN A 65 5.93 9.52 18.84
N MET A 66 6.97 10.32 18.99
CA MET A 66 8.14 10.36 18.09
C MET A 66 9.22 9.34 18.51
N ASP A 67 9.00 8.65 19.63
CA ASP A 67 9.89 7.62 20.11
C ASP A 67 9.65 6.31 19.37
N TYR A 68 10.72 5.53 19.23
CA TYR A 68 10.61 4.19 18.67
C TYR A 68 9.91 3.27 19.66
N GLN A 69 8.83 2.65 19.18
CA GLN A 69 8.07 1.66 19.93
C GLN A 69 8.14 0.32 19.20
N GLN A 70 7.94 -0.76 19.94
CA GLN A 70 7.83 -2.07 19.31
C GLN A 70 6.46 -2.17 18.64
N VAL A 71 6.47 -2.25 17.31
CA VAL A 71 5.25 -2.33 16.48
C VAL A 71 4.94 -3.75 16.04
N GLY A 72 5.89 -4.68 16.18
CA GLY A 72 5.70 -6.04 15.75
C GLY A 72 6.95 -6.90 15.87
N ILE A 73 6.99 -7.97 15.08
CA ILE A 73 8.13 -8.88 14.94
C ILE A 73 8.41 -9.20 13.47
N LEU A 74 9.65 -9.57 13.22
CA LEU A 74 10.13 -10.08 11.94
C LEU A 74 10.39 -11.57 12.10
N THR A 75 9.84 -12.38 11.20
CA THR A 75 9.98 -13.84 11.21
C THR A 75 10.53 -14.34 9.89
N ARG A 76 11.46 -15.30 9.94
CA ARG A 76 12.00 -15.99 8.77
C ARG A 76 12.09 -17.48 9.06
N ASN A 77 11.65 -18.30 8.10
CA ASN A 77 11.62 -19.76 8.23
C ASN A 77 12.72 -20.46 7.42
N ASP A 78 13.36 -19.77 6.47
CA ASP A 78 14.21 -20.40 5.46
C ASP A 78 15.56 -20.94 5.98
N SER A 79 16.14 -20.31 7.01
CA SER A 79 17.49 -20.66 7.52
C SER A 79 17.50 -20.95 9.02
N GLY A 80 16.36 -21.43 9.55
CA GLY A 80 16.09 -21.55 10.98
C GLY A 80 15.13 -20.48 11.48
N GLU A 81 14.33 -20.82 12.49
CA GLU A 81 13.36 -19.92 13.12
C GLU A 81 14.11 -18.77 13.79
N THR A 82 14.15 -17.61 13.12
CA THR A 82 14.72 -16.38 13.67
C THR A 82 13.59 -15.38 13.84
N ILE A 83 13.41 -14.90 15.07
CA ILE A 83 12.42 -13.89 15.41
C ILE A 83 13.16 -12.66 15.90
N LEU A 84 12.93 -11.52 15.23
CA LEU A 84 13.55 -10.25 15.60
C LEU A 84 12.47 -9.23 15.96
N PRO A 85 12.69 -8.34 16.94
CA PRO A 85 11.74 -7.28 17.24
C PRO A 85 11.71 -6.24 16.11
N LEU A 86 10.52 -5.79 15.71
CA LEU A 86 10.36 -4.68 14.80
C LEU A 86 10.03 -3.41 15.60
N MET A 87 10.94 -2.45 15.54
CA MET A 87 10.79 -1.15 16.18
C MET A 87 10.41 -0.12 15.13
N GLY A 88 9.40 0.70 15.42
CA GLY A 88 8.85 1.69 14.50
C GLY A 88 8.50 3.01 15.18
N ARG A 89 8.56 4.10 14.42
CA ARG A 89 8.01 5.41 14.79
C ARG A 89 7.46 6.12 13.55
N GLU A 90 6.49 7.00 13.75
CA GLU A 90 5.98 7.86 12.69
C GLU A 90 6.86 9.12 12.53
N LEU A 91 7.03 9.58 11.29
CA LEU A 91 7.70 10.85 10.98
C LEU A 91 6.68 11.99 10.91
N TYR A 92 6.71 12.87 11.91
CA TYR A 92 5.78 14.00 12.05
C TYR A 92 5.66 14.90 10.81
N ARG A 93 6.77 15.21 10.13
CA ARG A 93 6.78 16.18 9.01
C ARG A 93 6.25 15.62 7.69
N THR A 94 6.32 14.30 7.52
CA THR A 94 6.16 13.68 6.19
C THR A 94 4.83 12.93 6.06
N GLY A 95 3.94 13.05 7.05
CA GLY A 95 2.52 12.63 6.98
C GLY A 95 2.32 11.22 6.44
N GLY A 96 2.53 10.20 7.28
CA GLY A 96 2.41 8.79 6.89
C GLY A 96 3.70 8.14 6.38
N LYS A 97 4.86 8.70 6.73
CA LYS A 97 6.15 8.01 6.63
C LYS A 97 6.59 7.51 7.98
N TRP A 98 7.33 6.41 7.98
CA TRP A 98 7.76 5.70 9.17
C TRP A 98 9.25 5.44 9.14
N ASN A 99 9.85 5.43 10.32
CA ASN A 99 11.19 4.90 10.49
C ASN A 99 11.10 3.56 11.21
N TYR A 100 11.86 2.59 10.72
CA TYR A 100 11.96 1.27 11.30
C TYR A 100 13.41 0.85 11.51
N TYR A 101 13.63 0.10 12.58
CA TYR A 101 14.84 -0.66 12.77
C TYR A 101 14.49 -1.99 13.46
N THR A 102 15.43 -2.93 13.41
CA THR A 102 15.32 -4.18 14.16
C THR A 102 16.54 -4.36 15.06
N MET A 103 16.50 -5.35 15.94
CA MET A 103 17.65 -5.72 16.77
C MET A 103 17.99 -7.18 16.50
N ASN A 104 19.27 -7.54 16.64
CA ASN A 104 19.69 -8.94 16.55
C ASN A 104 19.31 -9.73 17.82
N ASP A 105 19.23 -11.04 17.66
CA ASP A 105 18.92 -12.00 18.75
C ASP A 105 20.17 -12.47 19.53
N LYS A 106 21.26 -11.69 19.52
CA LYS A 106 22.49 -12.05 20.24
C LYS A 106 22.54 -11.36 21.59
N ASN A 107 23.39 -11.87 22.48
CA ASN A 107 23.59 -11.33 23.84
C ASN A 107 23.91 -9.83 23.89
N ASN A 108 24.43 -9.27 22.79
CA ASN A 108 24.56 -7.83 22.58
C ASN A 108 23.55 -7.39 21.52
N MET A 109 22.41 -6.86 21.97
CA MET A 109 21.38 -6.27 21.10
C MET A 109 21.93 -5.00 20.45
N ILE A 110 22.26 -5.10 19.17
CA ILE A 110 22.64 -3.98 18.30
C ILE A 110 21.47 -3.61 17.41
N ARG A 111 21.35 -2.32 17.10
CA ARG A 111 20.35 -1.83 16.14
C ARG A 111 20.81 -2.14 14.73
N LEU A 112 19.93 -2.73 13.95
CA LEU A 112 20.14 -3.07 12.56
C LEU A 112 19.15 -2.29 11.68
N PRO A 113 19.63 -1.61 10.62
CA PRO A 113 18.75 -1.02 9.65
C PRO A 113 18.05 -2.11 8.84
N LEU A 114 16.87 -1.78 8.34
CA LEU A 114 16.12 -2.62 7.42
C LEU A 114 15.67 -1.79 6.23
N GLN A 115 15.43 -2.46 5.11
CA GLN A 115 15.00 -1.85 3.88
C GLN A 115 13.57 -2.28 3.56
N VAL A 116 12.72 -1.30 3.32
CA VAL A 116 11.33 -1.46 2.89
C VAL A 116 11.24 -1.00 1.44
N ASN A 117 10.93 -1.91 0.52
CA ASN A 117 10.82 -1.61 -0.92
C ASN A 117 12.04 -0.85 -1.49
N GLY A 118 13.25 -1.21 -1.05
CA GLY A 118 14.51 -0.58 -1.48
C GLY A 118 14.83 0.77 -0.81
N LYS A 119 14.01 1.24 0.14
CA LYS A 119 14.29 2.43 0.95
C LYS A 119 14.76 2.02 2.34
N SER A 120 15.77 2.69 2.88
CA SER A 120 16.22 2.45 4.26
C SER A 120 15.20 2.97 5.27
N GLY A 121 14.77 2.11 6.19
CA GLY A 121 13.89 2.45 7.31
C GLY A 121 14.54 3.38 8.36
N THR A 122 15.84 3.63 8.26
CA THR A 122 16.56 4.56 9.16
C THR A 122 16.84 5.92 8.53
N SER A 123 16.35 6.15 7.30
CA SER A 123 16.49 7.42 6.58
C SER A 123 15.80 8.59 7.29
N GLU A 124 16.24 9.82 7.03
CA GLU A 124 15.59 11.06 7.49
C GLU A 124 14.17 11.18 6.95
N TYR A 125 13.94 10.77 5.71
CA TYR A 125 12.63 10.77 5.06
C TYR A 125 11.80 9.53 5.35
N GLY A 126 12.40 8.54 6.01
CA GLY A 126 11.78 7.26 6.35
C GLY A 126 11.36 6.44 5.13
N CYS A 127 10.46 5.51 5.37
CA CYS A 127 9.85 4.65 4.37
C CYS A 127 8.33 4.60 4.53
N ASP A 128 7.70 3.82 3.66
CA ASP A 128 6.25 3.59 3.70
C ASP A 128 5.90 2.69 4.90
N GLN A 129 4.67 2.81 5.39
CA GLN A 129 4.18 2.03 6.54
C GLN A 129 4.16 0.53 6.19
N LEU A 130 4.60 -0.30 7.14
CA LEU A 130 4.57 -1.75 7.01
C LEU A 130 3.25 -2.35 7.49
N TYR A 131 2.82 -3.39 6.80
CA TYR A 131 1.68 -4.23 7.14
C TYR A 131 2.13 -5.67 7.44
N SER A 132 1.24 -6.43 8.06
CA SER A 132 1.48 -7.86 8.28
C SER A 132 1.59 -8.60 6.94
N ASN A 133 2.53 -9.53 6.86
CA ASN A 133 2.95 -10.27 5.67
C ASN A 133 3.80 -9.49 4.65
N ASP A 134 4.20 -8.26 4.96
CA ASP A 134 5.19 -7.56 4.13
C ASP A 134 6.57 -8.22 4.25
N SER A 135 7.32 -8.20 3.14
CA SER A 135 8.70 -8.69 3.09
C SER A 135 9.67 -7.51 3.20
N VAL A 136 10.55 -7.56 4.19
CA VAL A 136 11.56 -6.53 4.45
C VAL A 136 12.95 -7.14 4.47
N TYR A 137 13.93 -6.41 3.94
CA TYR A 137 15.32 -6.86 3.93
C TYR A 137 16.04 -6.33 5.16
N VAL A 138 16.71 -7.20 5.93
CA VAL A 138 17.42 -6.79 7.15
C VAL A 138 18.92 -6.76 6.88
N ASP A 139 19.51 -5.57 6.99
CA ASP A 139 20.94 -5.39 6.86
C ASP A 139 21.64 -6.06 8.06
N GLY A 140 22.66 -6.88 7.79
CA GLY A 140 23.38 -7.67 8.81
C GLY A 140 22.99 -9.14 8.87
N TYR A 141 21.76 -9.50 8.47
CA TYR A 141 21.36 -10.89 8.18
C TYR A 141 21.40 -11.21 6.69
N ASN A 142 21.52 -10.18 5.84
CA ASN A 142 21.58 -10.24 4.38
C ASN A 142 20.42 -11.06 3.78
N ALA A 143 19.24 -10.94 4.37
CA ALA A 143 18.09 -11.77 4.03
C ALA A 143 16.78 -11.02 4.28
N SER A 144 15.72 -11.54 3.66
CA SER A 144 14.36 -11.03 3.82
C SER A 144 13.65 -11.71 4.99
N PHE A 145 12.81 -10.93 5.66
CA PHE A 145 11.97 -11.36 6.77
C PHE A 145 10.53 -10.95 6.51
N ILE A 146 9.60 -11.75 7.02
CA ILE A 146 8.17 -11.48 6.98
C ILE A 146 7.77 -10.69 8.22
N VAL A 147 7.09 -9.57 8.01
CA VAL A 147 6.59 -8.68 9.06
C VAL A 147 5.30 -9.26 9.67
N LYS A 148 5.20 -9.20 11.00
CA LYS A 148 3.95 -9.38 11.74
C LYS A 148 3.76 -8.17 12.64
N ILE A 149 2.80 -7.31 12.29
CA ILE A 149 2.46 -6.11 13.06
C ILE A 149 1.53 -6.49 14.21
N TYR A 150 1.76 -5.91 15.39
CA TYR A 150 0.86 -6.03 16.52
C TYR A 150 -0.37 -5.16 16.34
N GLU A 151 -1.51 -5.66 16.80
CA GLU A 151 -2.72 -4.87 16.86
C GLU A 151 -2.56 -3.78 17.92
N THR A 152 -2.63 -2.52 17.49
CA THR A 152 -2.55 -1.38 18.39
C THR A 152 -3.90 -1.22 19.08
N ASN A 153 -4.06 -1.85 20.24
CA ASN A 153 -5.28 -1.73 21.06
C ASN A 153 -5.12 -0.69 22.19
N GLN A 154 -4.36 0.36 21.94
CA GLN A 154 -4.15 1.44 22.91
C GLN A 154 -5.40 2.32 22.92
N MET A 155 -6.28 2.11 23.91
CA MET A 155 -7.36 3.04 24.21
C MET A 155 -6.72 4.37 24.64
N THR A 156 -6.58 5.31 23.71
CA THR A 156 -6.09 6.65 24.02
C THR A 156 -7.28 7.45 24.52
N TYR A 157 -7.26 7.81 25.81
CA TYR A 157 -8.25 8.73 26.37
C TYR A 157 -8.06 10.09 25.70
N SER A 158 -9.09 10.57 24.98
CA SER A 158 -9.22 11.98 24.62
C SER A 158 -9.86 12.70 25.81
N PRO A 159 -9.14 13.56 26.55
CA PRO A 159 -9.70 14.24 27.71
C PRO A 159 -10.79 15.29 27.42
N PHE A 160 -11.25 15.43 26.17
CA PHE A 160 -12.27 16.41 25.75
C PHE A 160 -13.09 15.87 24.58
#